data_AF-A0A7K4I9K9-F1
#
_entry.id   AF-A0A7K4I9K9-F1
#
_cell.length_a   1.000
_cell.length_b   1.000
_cell.length_c   1.000
_cell.angle_alpha   90.00
_cell.angle_beta   90.00
_cell.angle_gamma   90.00
#
_symmetry.space_group_name_H-M   'P 1'
#
loop_
_entity.id
_entity.type
_entity.pdbx_description
1 polymer ?
#
loop_
_entity_poly.entity_id
_entity_poly.type
_entity_poly.pdbx_seq_one_letter_code
_entity_poly.pdbx_strand_id
1 'polypeptide(L)'
;MMNIGKLSWKKVVTTDGFTIGEVRGGEVDKKMWQVTHLHISLNDKTLKELGLKKPFLGQVLICLPVDYIQKVDDTITLNKSLPELKETKECQEFSTE
;
A
#
# COMPACT_ATOMS: atom_id res chain seq x y z
N MET A 1 -18.04 3.71 -8.89
CA MET A 1 -18.26 4.08 -7.48
C MET A 1 -18.15 2.83 -6.63
N MET A 2 -17.34 2.85 -5.58
CA MET A 2 -17.03 1.69 -4.72
C MET A 2 -17.24 2.07 -3.26
N ASN A 3 -17.70 1.13 -2.44
CA ASN A 3 -17.78 1.31 -1.00
C ASN A 3 -16.38 1.21 -0.39
N ILE A 4 -15.98 2.20 0.42
CA ILE A 4 -14.64 2.26 1.03
C ILE A 4 -14.31 1.05 1.91
N GLY A 5 -15.30 0.46 2.60
CA GLY A 5 -15.12 -0.76 3.39
C GLY A 5 -14.77 -1.99 2.56
N LYS A 6 -15.01 -1.97 1.24
CA LYS A 6 -14.58 -3.04 0.33
C LYS A 6 -13.13 -2.88 -0.16
N LEU A 7 -12.45 -1.78 0.18
CA LEU A 7 -11.03 -1.58 -0.14
C LEU A 7 -10.12 -2.33 0.83
N SER A 8 -10.54 -2.46 2.09
CA SER A 8 -9.80 -3.17 3.13
C SER A 8 -9.49 -4.60 2.68
N TRP A 9 -8.28 -5.06 3.00
CA TRP A 9 -7.78 -6.41 2.71
C TRP A 9 -7.60 -6.74 1.23
N LYS A 10 -7.83 -5.79 0.30
CA LYS A 10 -7.48 -6.02 -1.11
C LYS A 10 -5.97 -6.10 -1.28
N LYS A 11 -5.54 -7.06 -2.09
CA LYS A 11 -4.15 -7.21 -2.48
C LYS A 11 -3.74 -6.06 -3.39
N VAL A 12 -2.55 -5.53 -3.14
CA VAL A 12 -1.94 -4.50 -3.98
C VAL A 12 -0.82 -5.13 -4.81
N VAL A 13 -0.85 -4.86 -6.11
CA VAL A 13 0.04 -5.47 -7.11
C VAL A 13 0.66 -4.37 -7.95
N THR A 14 1.95 -4.46 -8.23
CA THR A 14 2.67 -3.53 -9.12
C THR A 14 2.40 -3.81 -10.59
N THR A 15 2.84 -2.91 -11.48
CA THR A 15 2.72 -3.08 -12.94
C THR A 15 3.46 -4.30 -13.48
N ASP A 16 4.55 -4.72 -12.81
CA ASP A 16 5.31 -5.93 -13.12
C ASP A 16 4.74 -7.21 -12.48
N GLY A 17 3.53 -7.13 -11.90
CA GLY A 17 2.79 -8.28 -11.36
C GLY A 17 3.25 -8.73 -9.97
N PHE A 18 4.07 -7.94 -9.29
CA PHE A 18 4.54 -8.26 -7.96
C PHE A 18 3.50 -7.84 -6.91
N THR A 19 3.03 -8.80 -6.10
CA THR A 19 2.12 -8.50 -4.99
C THR A 19 2.90 -7.92 -3.82
N ILE A 20 2.64 -6.66 -3.47
CA ILE A 20 3.36 -5.97 -2.40
C ILE A 20 2.76 -6.23 -1.01
N GLY A 21 1.46 -6.47 -0.95
CA GLY A 21 0.76 -6.41 0.33
C GLY A 21 -0.74 -6.27 0.23
N GLU A 22 -1.34 -5.78 1.32
CA GLU A 22 -2.78 -5.60 1.47
C GLU A 22 -3.12 -4.22 2.04
N VAL A 23 -4.25 -3.65 1.61
CA VAL A 23 -4.77 -2.40 2.16
C VAL A 23 -5.23 -2.62 3.61
N ARG A 24 -4.72 -1.79 4.53
CA ARG A 24 -5.14 -1.73 5.94
C ARG A 24 -5.98 -0.48 6.23
N GLY A 25 -5.77 0.59 5.50
CA GLY A 25 -6.49 1.85 5.70
C GLY A 25 -6.13 2.89 4.66
N GLY A 26 -6.37 4.15 4.99
CA GLY A 26 -5.98 5.29 4.17
C GLY A 26 -6.14 6.61 4.90
N GLU A 27 -5.49 7.62 4.37
CA GLU A 27 -5.54 8.98 4.89
C GLU A 27 -6.62 9.79 4.20
N VAL A 28 -7.32 10.61 4.97
CA VAL A 28 -8.35 11.51 4.45
C VAL A 28 -7.91 12.96 4.67
N ASP A 29 -7.86 13.74 3.59
CA ASP A 29 -7.76 15.18 3.66
C ASP A 29 -9.05 15.73 4.32
N LYS A 30 -8.91 16.31 5.50
CA LYS A 30 -10.05 16.81 6.29
C LYS A 30 -10.73 18.05 5.72
N LYS A 31 -10.06 18.79 4.83
CA LYS A 31 -10.59 20.01 4.20
C LYS A 31 -11.38 19.66 2.95
N MET A 32 -10.82 18.81 2.10
CA MET A 32 -11.46 18.40 0.84
C MET A 32 -12.35 17.17 0.98
N TRP A 33 -12.23 16.45 2.10
CA TRP A 33 -12.92 15.20 2.39
C TRP A 33 -12.68 14.11 1.33
N GLN A 34 -11.41 13.93 0.98
CA GLN A 34 -10.95 12.98 -0.05
C GLN A 34 -9.86 12.08 0.51
N VAL A 35 -9.85 10.81 0.08
CA VAL A 35 -8.76 9.88 0.39
C VAL A 35 -7.54 10.27 -0.45
N THR A 36 -6.41 10.54 0.19
CA THR A 36 -5.17 10.97 -0.49
C THR A 36 -4.12 9.88 -0.54
N HIS A 37 -4.06 9.02 0.47
CA HIS A 37 -3.12 7.91 0.56
C HIS A 37 -3.83 6.63 1.02
N LEU A 38 -3.33 5.48 0.58
CA LEU A 38 -3.69 4.16 1.11
C LEU A 38 -2.54 3.63 1.96
N HIS A 39 -2.88 3.04 3.10
CA HIS A 39 -1.93 2.35 3.97
C HIS A 39 -1.88 0.87 3.59
N ILE A 40 -0.71 0.42 3.15
CA ILE A 40 -0.48 -0.94 2.66
C ILE A 40 0.42 -1.68 3.63
N SER A 41 -0.07 -2.80 4.16
CA SER A 41 0.76 -3.73 4.91
C SER A 41 1.62 -4.56 3.97
N LEU A 42 2.93 -4.48 4.16
CA LEU A 42 3.90 -5.18 3.33
C LEU A 42 3.98 -6.66 3.71
N ASN A 43 3.97 -7.52 2.71
CA ASN A 43 4.25 -8.94 2.92
C ASN A 43 5.76 -9.21 3.08
N ASP A 44 6.09 -10.39 3.62
CA ASP A 44 7.47 -10.80 3.91
C ASP A 44 8.40 -10.76 2.68
N LYS A 45 7.87 -11.06 1.50
CA LYS A 45 8.64 -11.02 0.25
C LYS A 45 9.02 -9.58 -0.09
N THR A 46 8.06 -8.67 0.01
CA THR A 46 8.25 -7.24 -0.27
C THR A 46 9.22 -6.60 0.70
N LEU A 47 9.14 -6.94 1.99
CA LEU A 47 10.10 -6.48 2.99
C LEU A 47 11.54 -6.84 2.60
N LYS A 48 11.77 -8.08 2.14
CA LYS A 48 13.10 -8.52 1.69
C LYS A 48 13.58 -7.74 0.47
N GLU A 49 12.74 -7.58 -0.55
CA GLU A 49 13.10 -6.87 -1.79
C GLU A 49 13.40 -5.37 -1.56
N LEU A 50 12.63 -4.75 -0.67
CA LEU A 50 12.82 -3.36 -0.26
C LEU A 50 13.95 -3.18 0.76
N GLY A 51 14.56 -4.27 1.26
CA GLY A 51 15.64 -4.23 2.25
C GLY A 51 15.18 -3.79 3.63
N LEU A 52 13.88 -3.95 3.94
CA LEU A 52 13.27 -3.59 5.21
C LEU A 52 13.34 -4.75 6.19
N LYS A 53 13.67 -4.45 7.45
CA LYS A 53 13.68 -5.45 8.51
C LYS A 53 12.26 -5.79 8.94
N LYS A 54 11.94 -7.09 8.97
CA LYS A 54 10.69 -7.57 9.54
C LYS A 54 10.69 -7.34 11.05
N PRO A 55 9.67 -6.66 11.61
CA PRO A 55 9.54 -6.50 13.05
C PRO A 55 9.15 -7.84 13.71
N PHE A 56 9.50 -8.02 14.98
CA PHE A 56 9.17 -9.24 15.74
C PHE A 56 7.67 -9.36 16.05
N LEU A 57 7.00 -8.22 16.22
CA LEU A 57 5.56 -8.08 16.41
C LEU A 57 5.05 -6.94 15.51
N GLY A 58 3.82 -7.08 15.00
CA GLY A 58 3.20 -6.07 14.15
C GLY A 58 3.53 -6.19 12.66
N GLN A 59 3.12 -5.17 11.89
CA GLN A 59 3.28 -5.09 10.45
C GLN A 59 3.97 -3.78 10.06
N VAL A 60 4.74 -3.82 8.96
CA VAL A 60 5.26 -2.60 8.34
C VAL A 60 4.22 -2.11 7.35
N LEU A 61 3.72 -0.91 7.59
CA LEU A 61 2.82 -0.20 6.70
C LEU A 61 3.62 0.79 5.88
N ILE A 62 3.26 0.92 4.61
CA ILE A 62 3.66 2.06 3.78
C ILE A 62 2.44 2.86 3.36
N CYS A 63 2.58 4.16 3.25
CA CYS A 63 1.55 5.00 2.65
C CYS A 63 1.83 5.10 1.15
N LEU A 64 0.84 4.87 0.31
CA LEU A 64 0.94 5.07 -1.14
C LEU A 64 -0.08 6.12 -1.58
N PRO A 65 0.32 7.12 -2.39
CA PRO A 65 -0.62 8.10 -2.91
C PRO A 65 -1.65 7.43 -3.83
N VAL A 66 -2.90 7.90 -3.79
CA VAL A 66 -3.97 7.36 -4.66
C VAL A 66 -3.66 7.54 -6.14
N ASP A 67 -2.81 8.51 -6.49
CA ASP A 67 -2.30 8.73 -7.84
C ASP A 67 -1.45 7.57 -8.37
N TYR A 68 -0.98 6.67 -7.49
CA TYR A 68 -0.27 5.47 -7.91
C TYR A 68 -1.23 4.35 -8.31
N ILE A 69 -2.53 4.49 -8.09
CA ILE A 69 -3.51 3.47 -8.43
C ILE A 69 -3.82 3.55 -9.92
N GLN A 70 -3.49 2.50 -10.66
CA GLN A 70 -3.83 2.35 -12.07
C GLN A 70 -5.23 1.78 -12.26
N LYS A 71 -5.56 0.73 -11.51
CA LYS A 71 -6.80 -0.03 -11.67
C LYS A 71 -7.25 -0.63 -10.34
N VAL A 72 -8.57 -0.69 -10.14
CA VAL A 72 -9.20 -1.34 -8.98
C VAL A 72 -10.22 -2.37 -9.46
N ASP A 73 -9.88 -3.64 -9.34
CA ASP A 73 -10.75 -4.79 -9.60
C ASP A 73 -10.82 -5.66 -8.32
N ASP A 74 -10.56 -6.97 -8.42
CA ASP A 74 -10.36 -7.86 -7.28
C ASP A 74 -9.11 -7.49 -6.49
N THR A 75 -8.07 -7.02 -7.20
CA THR A 75 -6.85 -6.44 -6.67
C THR A 75 -6.76 -4.95 -7.01
N ILE A 76 -5.88 -4.25 -6.30
CA ILE A 76 -5.47 -2.89 -6.65
C ILE A 76 -4.16 -2.99 -7.42
N THR A 77 -4.16 -2.55 -8.67
CA THR A 77 -2.95 -2.49 -9.50
C THR A 77 -2.38 -1.09 -9.45
N LEU A 78 -1.10 -0.98 -9.12
CA LEU A 78 -0.36 0.27 -9.13
C LEU A 78 0.12 0.58 -10.55
N ASN A 79 0.38 1.85 -10.83
CA ASN A 79 1.06 2.33 -12.04
C ASN A 79 2.60 2.37 -11.88
N LYS A 80 3.11 1.80 -10.79
CA LYS A 80 4.54 1.64 -10.49
C LYS A 80 4.94 0.18 -10.43
N SER A 81 6.17 -0.08 -10.84
CA SER A 81 6.88 -1.34 -10.64
C SER A 81 7.52 -1.41 -9.24
N LEU A 82 7.91 -2.60 -8.79
CA LEU A 82 8.58 -2.75 -7.49
C LEU A 82 9.90 -1.95 -7.37
N PRO A 83 10.79 -1.91 -8.39
CA PRO A 83 12.00 -1.10 -8.33
C PRO A 83 11.72 0.40 -8.18
N GLU A 84 10.72 0.94 -8.89
CA GLU A 84 10.35 2.36 -8.78
C GLU A 84 9.82 2.71 -7.39
N LEU A 85 9.05 1.80 -6.76
CA LEU A 85 8.59 1.98 -5.39
C LEU A 85 9.75 2.05 -4.39
N LYS A 86 10.85 1.31 -4.63
CA LYS A 86 12.03 1.33 -3.75
C LYS A 86 12.77 2.66 -3.77
N GLU A 87 12.73 3.36 -4.90
CA GLU A 87 13.36 4.67 -5.07
C GLU A 87 12.48 5.81 -4.53
N THR A 88 11.21 5.52 -4.24
CA THR A 88 10.25 6.51 -3.77
C THR A 88 10.30 6.63 -2.24
N LYS A 89 10.21 7.87 -1.73
CA LYS A 89 10.16 8.13 -0.28
C LYS A 89 8.74 8.00 0.23
N GLU A 90 8.26 6.76 0.35
CA GLU A 90 6.98 6.48 1.00
C GLU A 90 7.12 6.58 2.52
N CYS A 91 6.08 7.08 3.20
CA CYS A 91 6.08 7.01 4.66
C CYS A 91 6.02 5.55 5.11
N GLN A 92 6.78 5.25 6.16
CA GLN A 92 6.84 3.94 6.79
C GLN A 92 6.27 4.07 8.20
N GLU A 93 5.23 3.30 8.49
CA GLU A 93 4.62 3.23 9.80
C GLU A 93 4.72 1.79 10.32
N PHE A 94 4.87 1.64 11.63
CA PHE A 94 4.85 0.34 12.29
C PHE A 94 3.54 0.25 13.06
N SER A 95 2.65 -0.66 12.63
CA SER A 95 1.45 -0.96 13.41
C SER A 95 1.70 -2.18 14.29
N THR A 96 1.38 -2.04 15.58
CA THR A 96 1.45 -3.11 16.59
C THR A 96 0.10 -3.79 16.82
N GLU A 97 -0.92 -3.46 16.03
CA GLU A 97 -2.29 -4.00 16.16
C GLU A 97 -2.41 -5.48 15.76
#